data_AF-A0A9D5N3N7-F1
#
_entry.id   AF-A0A9D5N3N7-F1
#
_cell.length_a   1.000
_cell.length_b   1.000
_cell.length_c   1.000
_cell.angle_alpha   90.00
_cell.angle_beta   90.00
_cell.angle_gamma   90.00
#
_symmetry.space_group_name_H-M   'P 1'
#
loop_
_entity.id
_entity.type
_entity.pdbx_description
1 polymer ?
#
loop_
_entity_poly.entity_id
_entity_poly.type
_entity_poly.pdbx_seq_one_letter_code
_entity_poly.pdbx_strand_id
1 'polypeptide(L)'
;MSDMKIRVTTQELKSRADDVKEKTAHLKSTIEETERMINMTSSYWIGRAGDAKRKEFVRKKEMMRDMIGRLGEYTTDLLEMAGIYESAEGDIAERTSALSSDVIM
;
A
#
# COMPACT_ATOMS: atom_id res chain seq x y z
N MET A 1 3.03 11.47 -26.05
CA MET A 1 2.61 10.64 -24.90
C MET A 1 3.87 10.01 -24.37
N SER A 2 4.42 10.57 -23.30
CA SER A 2 5.78 10.28 -22.84
C SER A 2 5.94 8.80 -22.46
N ASP A 3 6.99 8.20 -23.01
CA ASP A 3 7.50 6.85 -22.77
C ASP A 3 7.79 6.68 -21.26
N MET A 4 6.80 6.23 -20.49
CA MET A 4 7.00 5.84 -19.09
C MET A 4 7.72 4.50 -19.08
N LYS A 5 9.05 4.54 -19.24
CA LYS A 5 9.92 3.38 -19.12
C LYS A 5 9.97 2.96 -17.64
N ILE A 6 9.05 2.09 -17.23
CA ILE A 6 9.19 1.40 -15.94
C ILE A 6 10.49 0.59 -16.00
N ARG A 7 11.46 0.97 -15.17
CA ARG A 7 12.80 0.33 -15.09
C ARG A 7 12.82 -0.94 -14.26
N VAL A 8 11.69 -1.31 -13.68
CA VAL A 8 11.50 -2.45 -12.77
C VAL A 8 10.51 -3.42 -13.40
N THR A 9 10.71 -4.72 -13.18
CA THR A 9 9.80 -5.73 -13.72
C THR A 9 8.45 -5.68 -12.99
N THR A 10 7.38 -6.11 -13.65
CA THR A 10 6.06 -6.34 -13.03
C THR A 10 6.14 -7.23 -11.80
N GLN A 11 7.01 -8.25 -11.83
CA GLN A 11 7.27 -9.12 -10.69
C GLN A 11 7.90 -8.37 -9.50
N GLU A 12 8.82 -7.44 -9.75
CA GLU A 12 9.42 -6.64 -8.69
C GLU A 12 8.43 -5.61 -8.12
N LEU A 13 7.59 -5.00 -8.97
CA LEU A 13 6.49 -4.15 -8.51
C LEU A 13 5.52 -4.89 -7.59
N LYS A 14 5.12 -6.11 -7.96
CA LYS A 14 4.23 -6.97 -7.16
C LYS A 14 4.86 -7.35 -5.83
N SER A 15 6.13 -7.75 -5.84
CA SER A 15 6.89 -8.08 -4.63
C SER A 15 6.94 -6.89 -3.65
N ARG A 16 7.22 -5.68 -4.17
CA ARG A 16 7.24 -4.45 -3.35
C ARG A 16 5.85 -4.07 -2.84
N ALA A 17 4.81 -4.29 -3.64
CA ALA A 17 3.43 -4.07 -3.20
C ALA A 17 3.05 -5.01 -2.04
N ASP A 18 3.44 -6.30 -2.12
CA ASP A 18 3.22 -7.26 -1.04
C ASP A 18 4.00 -6.89 0.24
N ASP A 19 5.26 -6.46 0.12
CA ASP A 19 6.07 -5.95 1.25
C ASP A 19 5.39 -4.76 1.96
N VAL A 20 4.88 -3.79 1.17
CA VAL A 20 4.20 -2.60 1.70
C VAL A 20 2.89 -2.99 2.39
N LYS A 21 2.15 -3.93 1.81
CA LYS A 21 0.91 -4.46 2.39
C LYS A 21 1.15 -5.13 3.74
N GLU A 22 2.18 -5.97 3.85
CA GLU A 22 2.54 -6.64 5.10
C GLU A 22 2.93 -5.62 6.19
N LYS A 23 3.80 -4.66 5.86
CA LYS A 23 4.22 -3.60 6.80
C LYS A 23 3.05 -2.74 7.25
N THR A 24 2.12 -2.44 6.35
CA THR A 24 0.92 -1.65 6.65
C THR A 24 -0.02 -2.41 7.59
N ALA A 25 -0.20 -3.72 7.36
CA ALA A 25 -0.98 -4.58 8.25
C ALA A 25 -0.36 -4.68 9.65
N HIS A 26 0.97 -4.81 9.73
CA HIS A 26 1.67 -4.82 11.00
C HIS A 26 1.51 -3.49 11.75
N LEU A 27 1.66 -2.35 11.06
CA LEU A 27 1.52 -1.03 11.66
C LEU A 27 0.11 -0.81 12.24
N LYS A 28 -0.92 -1.26 11.51
CA LYS A 28 -2.32 -1.21 11.98
C LYS A 28 -2.50 -2.02 13.27
N SER A 29 -2.00 -3.25 13.30
CA SER A 29 -2.05 -4.12 14.49
C SER A 29 -1.38 -3.47 15.71
N THR A 30 -0.19 -2.89 15.54
CA THR A 30 0.54 -2.21 16.62
C THR A 30 -0.22 -1.00 17.17
N ILE A 31 -0.89 -0.23 16.31
CA ILE A 31 -1.72 0.91 16.75
C ILE A 31 -2.91 0.42 17.57
N GLU A 32 -3.61 -0.64 17.11
CA GLU A 32 -4.73 -1.24 17.83
C GLU A 32 -4.31 -1.81 19.19
N GLU A 33 -3.14 -2.45 19.26
CA GLU A 33 -2.57 -2.94 20.50
C GLU A 33 -2.21 -1.81 21.47
N THR A 34 -1.59 -0.74 20.96
CA THR A 34 -1.27 0.45 21.76
C THR A 34 -2.52 1.12 22.30
N GLU A 35 -3.59 1.20 21.50
CA GLU A 35 -4.88 1.71 21.95
C GLU A 35 -5.49 0.86 23.07
N ARG A 36 -5.45 -0.47 22.92
CA ARG A 36 -5.92 -1.38 23.99
C ARG A 36 -5.13 -1.16 25.28
N MET A 37 -3.81 -1.06 25.22
CA MET A 37 -2.98 -0.77 26.39
C MET A 37 -3.33 0.57 27.04
N ILE A 38 -3.47 1.64 26.25
CA ILE A 38 -3.83 2.97 26.76
C ILE A 38 -5.23 2.95 27.40
N ASN A 39 -6.19 2.25 26.81
CA ASN A 39 -7.50 2.09 27.40
C ASN A 39 -7.45 1.29 28.72
N MET A 40 -6.58 0.29 28.83
CA MET A 40 -6.35 -0.42 30.11
C MET A 40 -5.70 0.49 31.17
N THR A 41 -4.86 1.46 30.79
CA THR A 41 -4.31 2.44 31.74
C THR A 41 -5.34 3.43 32.29
N SER A 42 -6.55 3.48 31.74
CA SER A 42 -7.62 4.36 32.22
C SER A 42 -8.08 4.05 33.65
N SER A 43 -7.97 2.81 34.09
CA SER A 43 -8.28 2.39 35.45
C SER A 43 -7.22 2.82 36.47
N TYR A 44 -5.96 2.96 36.04
CA TYR A 44 -4.83 3.31 36.90
C TYR A 44 -4.53 4.81 36.94
N TRP A 45 -4.76 5.52 35.81
CA TRP A 45 -4.47 6.95 35.69
C TRP A 45 -5.76 7.76 35.49
N ILE A 46 -6.40 8.02 36.63
CA ILE A 46 -7.64 8.81 36.75
C ILE A 46 -7.25 10.27 37.03
N GLY A 47 -7.72 11.20 36.19
CA GLY A 47 -7.49 12.63 36.35
C GLY A 47 -7.03 13.35 35.08
N ARG A 48 -6.91 14.68 35.18
CA ARG A 48 -6.66 15.60 34.04
C ARG A 48 -5.43 15.25 33.19
N ALA A 49 -4.37 14.71 33.80
CA ALA A 49 -3.15 14.32 33.09
C ALA A 49 -3.35 13.06 32.22
N GLY A 50 -4.07 12.06 32.74
CA GLY A 50 -4.42 10.85 31.99
C GLY A 50 -5.35 11.17 30.81
N ASP A 51 -6.32 12.05 31.03
CA ASP A 51 -7.24 12.50 29.97
C ASP A 51 -6.52 13.30 28.88
N ALA A 52 -5.57 14.17 29.26
CA ALA A 52 -4.76 14.92 28.30
C ALA A 52 -3.92 13.99 27.41
N LYS A 53 -3.32 12.94 27.99
CA LYS A 53 -2.49 11.98 27.24
C LYS A 53 -3.32 11.09 26.33
N ARG A 54 -4.49 10.62 26.80
CA ARG A 54 -5.47 9.89 25.97
C ARG A 54 -5.93 10.75 24.78
N LYS A 55 -6.23 12.03 25.01
CA LYS A 55 -6.64 12.96 23.94
C LYS A 55 -5.52 13.25 22.94
N GLU A 56 -4.27 13.32 23.40
CA GLU A 56 -3.10 13.43 22.51
C GLU A 56 -2.92 12.17 21.65
N PHE A 57 -3.08 10.98 22.25
CA PHE A 57 -2.99 9.71 21.52
C PHE A 57 -4.06 9.58 20.44
N VAL A 58 -5.33 9.91 20.75
CA VAL A 58 -6.42 9.89 19.77
C VAL A 58 -6.13 10.80 18.57
N ARG A 59 -5.58 12.00 18.80
CA ARG A 59 -5.19 12.91 17.70
C ARG A 59 -4.08 12.31 16.83
N LYS A 60 -3.07 11.69 17.44
CA LYS A 60 -1.97 11.02 16.72
C LYS A 60 -2.47 9.79 15.96
N LYS A 61 -3.45 9.06 16.51
CA LYS A 61 -4.08 7.90 15.88
C LYS A 61 -4.76 8.28 14.56
N GLU A 62 -5.52 9.37 14.54
CA GLU A 62 -6.16 9.85 13.30
C GLU A 62 -5.13 10.14 12.20
N MET A 63 -4.04 10.84 12.54
CA MET A 63 -2.95 11.08 11.58
C MET A 63 -2.30 9.79 11.08
N MET A 64 -2.08 8.82 11.97
CA MET A 64 -1.52 7.51 11.59
C MET A 64 -2.48 6.71 10.71
N ARG A 65 -3.80 6.82 10.93
CA ARG A 65 -4.82 6.17 10.11
C ARG A 65 -4.84 6.72 8.70
N ASP A 66 -4.77 8.05 8.54
CA ASP A 66 -4.67 8.68 7.22
C ASP A 66 -3.39 8.26 6.48
N MET A 67 -2.25 8.20 7.19
CA MET A 67 -0.99 7.75 6.60
C MET A 67 -1.06 6.29 6.15
N ILE A 68 -1.68 5.41 6.94
CA ILE A 68 -1.93 4.01 6.59
C ILE A 68 -2.85 3.90 5.37
N GLY A 69 -3.89 4.74 5.29
CA GLY A 69 -4.79 4.79 4.13
C GLY A 69 -4.03 5.09 2.83
N ARG A 70 -3.17 6.12 2.86
CA ARG A 70 -2.34 6.52 1.70
C ARG A 70 -1.33 5.44 1.30
N LEU A 71 -0.75 4.71 2.26
CA LEU A 71 0.12 3.56 1.96
C LEU A 71 -0.64 2.42 1.28
N GLY A 72 -1.92 2.23 1.64
CA GLY A 72 -2.83 1.32 0.95
C GLY A 72 -3.08 1.74 -0.50
N GLU A 73 -3.34 3.03 -0.74
CA GLU A 73 -3.54 3.57 -2.10
C GLU A 73 -2.32 3.33 -3.00
N TYR A 74 -1.10 3.62 -2.53
CA TYR A 74 0.11 3.35 -3.30
C TYR A 74 0.30 1.87 -3.65
N THR A 75 -0.17 0.96 -2.80
CA THR A 75 -0.11 -0.48 -3.07
C THR A 75 -1.06 -0.84 -4.22
N THR A 76 -2.27 -0.26 -4.23
CA THR A 76 -3.23 -0.42 -5.33
C THR A 76 -2.68 0.15 -6.62
N ASP A 77 -2.11 1.36 -6.59
CA ASP A 77 -1.54 2.01 -7.78
C ASP A 77 -0.39 1.18 -8.38
N LEU A 78 0.48 0.62 -7.53
CA LEU A 78 1.58 -0.25 -7.98
C LEU A 78 1.07 -1.54 -8.65
N LEU A 79 -0.01 -2.13 -8.13
CA LEU A 79 -0.65 -3.31 -8.71
C LEU A 79 -1.37 -2.98 -10.02
N GLU A 80 -2.02 -1.82 -10.11
CA GLU A 80 -2.67 -1.36 -11.34
C GLU A 80 -1.63 -1.09 -12.44
N MET A 81 -0.52 -0.43 -12.11
CA MET A 81 0.61 -0.26 -13.03
C MET A 81 1.17 -1.61 -13.49
N ALA A 82 1.25 -2.61 -12.60
CA ALA A 82 1.70 -3.94 -12.97
C ALA A 82 0.72 -4.66 -13.91
N GLY A 83 -0.60 -4.57 -13.66
CA GLY A 83 -1.64 -5.19 -14.50
C GLY A 83 -1.79 -4.53 -15.88
N ILE A 84 -1.61 -3.20 -15.95
CA ILE A 84 -1.55 -2.47 -17.22
C ILE A 84 -0.35 -2.95 -18.05
N TYR A 85 0.79 -3.25 -17.40
CA TYR A 85 1.96 -3.78 -18.09
C TYR A 85 1.76 -5.21 -18.62
N GLU A 86 1.16 -6.11 -17.83
CA GLU A 86 0.85 -7.48 -18.31
C GLU A 86 -0.09 -7.45 -19.52
N SER A 87 -1.10 -6.58 -19.50
CA SER A 87 -2.04 -6.42 -20.62
C SER A 87 -1.34 -5.81 -21.85
N ALA A 88 -0.50 -4.80 -21.65
CA ALA A 88 0.26 -4.18 -22.73
C ALA A 88 1.30 -5.13 -23.35
N GLU A 89 1.97 -5.97 -22.56
CA GLU A 89 2.87 -7.01 -23.09
C GLU A 89 2.11 -8.09 -23.86
N GLY A 90 0.92 -8.50 -23.39
CA GLY A 90 0.03 -9.41 -24.13
C GLY A 90 -0.38 -8.85 -25.49
N ASP A 91 -0.82 -7.59 -25.53
CA ASP A 91 -1.22 -6.91 -26.76
C ASP A 91 -0.04 -6.74 -27.73
N ILE A 92 1.16 -6.44 -27.20
CA ILE A 92 2.38 -6.33 -28.02
C ILE A 92 2.82 -7.70 -28.53
N ALA A 93 2.74 -8.76 -27.73
CA ALA A 93 3.07 -10.13 -28.15
C ALA A 93 2.10 -10.64 -29.23
N GLU A 94 0.81 -10.37 -29.08
CA GLU A 94 -0.21 -10.74 -30.06
C GLU A 94 -0.01 -9.97 -31.38
N ARG A 95 0.27 -8.67 -31.32
CA ARG A 95 0.60 -7.86 -32.51
C ARG A 95 1.91 -8.29 -33.16
N THR A 96 2.93 -8.65 -32.38
CA THR A 96 4.23 -9.09 -32.92
C THR A 96 4.13 -10.48 -33.54
N SER A 97 3.30 -11.37 -32.97
CA SER A 97 2.98 -12.67 -33.57
C SER A 97 2.21 -12.50 -34.90
N ALA A 98 1.25 -11.57 -34.93
CA ALA A 98 0.51 -11.25 -36.17
C ALA A 98 1.42 -10.66 -37.26
N LEU A 99 2.33 -9.75 -36.92
CA LEU A 99 3.33 -9.22 -37.86
C LEU A 99 4.35 -10.28 -38.30
N SER A 100 4.79 -11.18 -37.42
CA SER A 100 5.73 -12.25 -37.80
C SER A 100 5.07 -13.31 -38.69
N SER A 101 3.75 -13.49 -38.59
CA SER A 101 2.96 -14.36 -39.48
C SER A 101 2.78 -13.75 -40.87
N ASP A 102 2.76 -12.42 -40.98
CA ASP A 102 2.52 -11.68 -42.23
C ASP A 102 3.79 -11.50 -43.07
N VAL A 103 4.97 -11.73 -42.50
CA VAL A 103 6.27 -11.66 -43.19
C VAL A 103 6.70 -13.01 -43.79
N ILE A 104 6.01 -14.10 -43.46
CA ILE A 104 6.20 -15.43 -44.08
C ILE A 104 4.98 -15.76 -44.95
N MET A 105 4.76 -14.99 -46.02
CA MET A 105 3.93 -15.39 -47.15
C MET A 105 4.53 -14.89 -48.47
#